data_AF-A0A3P6QZ65-F1
#
_entry.id   AF-A0A3P6QZ65-F1
#
_cell.length_a   1.000
_cell.length_b   1.000
_cell.length_c   1.000
_cell.angle_alpha   90.00
_cell.angle_beta   90.00
_cell.angle_gamma   90.00
#
_symmetry.space_group_name_H-M   'P 1'
#
loop_
_entity.id
_entity.type
_entity.pdbx_description
1 polymer ?
#
loop_
_entity_poly.entity_id
_entity_poly.type
_entity_poly.pdbx_seq_one_letter_code
_entity_poly.pdbx_strand_id
1 'polypeptide(L)'
;MMVDETLNAETARQILLGEPAPLNSAFHITYNMLLNLLRVEEINPEYLMERSFCQFQNYASLPELDKELNELQEAYNSTKLEDEESIESYQQIRMCLHDVLEHQWKYVRRPEYIVPFLQPGRLIKVETEREDYGWGVVINLKKRHRTDRSSAPETFYLIDCLLADR
;
A
#
# COMPACT_ATOMS: atom_id res chain seq x y z
N MET A 1 4.71 21.55 20.80
CA MET A 1 4.37 20.38 19.98
C MET A 1 5.15 19.21 20.57
N MET A 2 4.49 18.24 21.19
CA MET A 2 5.17 17.01 21.64
C MET A 2 5.31 16.13 20.41
N VAL A 3 6.56 15.88 19.99
CA VAL A 3 6.86 15.04 18.83
C VAL A 3 6.97 13.60 19.34
N ASP A 4 6.14 12.73 18.79
CA ASP A 4 6.21 11.28 19.03
C ASP A 4 7.40 10.70 18.24
N GLU A 5 8.09 9.68 18.78
CA GLU A 5 9.36 9.13 18.23
C GLU A 5 9.21 8.52 16.82
N THR A 6 7.98 8.39 16.32
CA THR A 6 7.65 7.83 15.01
C THR A 6 7.58 8.87 13.88
N LEU A 7 7.78 10.16 14.18
CA LEU A 7 7.72 11.21 13.17
C LEU A 7 9.02 11.25 12.35
N ASN A 8 8.95 10.78 11.10
CA ASN A 8 10.06 10.89 10.16
C ASN A 8 10.47 12.36 9.94
N ALA A 9 11.78 12.60 9.84
CA ALA A 9 12.34 13.95 9.71
C ALA A 9 11.82 14.71 8.47
N GLU A 10 11.46 13.99 7.40
CA GLU A 10 10.87 14.56 6.19
C GLU A 10 9.44 15.08 6.45
N THR A 11 8.61 14.31 7.14
CA THR A 11 7.24 14.69 7.49
C THR A 11 7.24 15.89 8.45
N ALA A 12 8.16 15.92 9.42
CA ALA A 12 8.36 17.07 10.29
C ALA A 12 8.70 18.34 9.51
N ARG A 13 9.61 18.24 8.53
CA ARG A 13 9.98 19.37 7.67
C ARG A 13 8.80 19.84 6.84
N GLN A 14 8.02 18.92 6.27
CA GLN A 14 6.84 19.29 5.47
C GLN A 14 5.76 19.97 6.31
N ILE A 15 5.56 19.57 7.57
CA ILE A 15 4.58 20.20 8.46
C ILE A 15 5.03 21.62 8.87
N LEU A 16 6.33 21.82 9.12
CA LEU A 16 6.85 23.09 9.65
C LEU A 16 7.22 24.11 8.57
N LEU A 17 7.75 23.64 7.44
CA LEU A 17 8.33 24.45 6.37
C LEU A 17 7.70 24.17 5.00
N GLY A 18 6.76 23.23 4.91
CA GLY A 18 6.12 22.88 3.65
C GLY A 18 5.14 23.94 3.18
N GLU A 19 4.73 23.80 1.93
CA GLU A 19 3.69 24.64 1.33
C GLU A 19 2.34 24.41 2.02
N PRO A 20 1.48 25.45 2.06
CA PRO A 20 0.13 25.29 2.58
C PRO A 20 -0.63 24.23 1.76
N ALA A 21 -1.38 23.37 2.45
CA ALA A 21 -2.15 22.34 1.79
C ALA A 21 -3.17 22.97 0.80
N PRO A 22 -3.30 22.42 -0.42
CA PRO A 22 -4.30 22.89 -1.37
C PRO A 22 -5.71 22.66 -0.81
N LEU A 23 -6.62 23.58 -1.13
CA LEU A 23 -8.02 23.46 -0.75
C LEU A 23 -8.70 22.40 -1.63
N ASN A 24 -8.70 21.14 -1.21
CA ASN A 24 -9.38 20.07 -1.94
C ASN A 24 -10.85 19.96 -1.52
N SER A 25 -11.75 19.80 -2.48
CA SER A 25 -13.18 19.65 -2.21
C SER A 25 -13.47 18.33 -1.49
N ALA A 26 -14.14 18.40 -0.33
CA ALA A 26 -14.71 17.24 0.36
C ALA A 26 -16.21 17.05 0.03
N PHE A 27 -16.65 17.56 -1.12
CA PHE A 27 -18.05 17.51 -1.54
C PHE A 27 -18.51 16.06 -1.72
N HIS A 28 -19.58 15.69 -1.02
CA HIS A 28 -20.23 14.39 -1.12
C HIS A 28 -21.74 14.56 -0.93
N ILE A 29 -22.53 13.67 -1.52
CA ILE A 29 -23.98 13.69 -1.38
C ILE A 29 -24.39 12.97 -0.10
N THR A 30 -25.11 13.68 0.76
CA THR A 30 -25.75 13.10 1.95
C THR A 30 -27.23 12.82 1.66
N TYR A 31 -27.82 11.85 2.37
CA TYR A 31 -29.25 11.51 2.22
C TYR A 31 -30.17 12.72 2.40
N ASN A 32 -29.89 13.58 3.38
CA ASN A 32 -30.69 14.77 3.64
C ASN A 32 -30.65 15.75 2.44
N MET A 33 -29.46 15.95 1.88
CA MET A 33 -29.28 16.80 0.70
C MET A 33 -30.04 16.24 -0.51
N LEU A 34 -29.94 14.94 -0.76
CA LEU A 34 -30.63 14.28 -1.87
C LEU A 34 -32.16 14.39 -1.73
N LEU A 35 -32.70 14.14 -0.54
CA LEU A 35 -34.13 14.27 -0.28
C LEU A 35 -34.63 15.71 -0.45
N ASN A 36 -33.84 16.70 -0.03
CA ASN A 36 -34.19 18.11 -0.20
C ASN A 36 -34.15 18.54 -1.66
N LEU A 37 -33.17 18.06 -2.44
CA LEU A 37 -33.06 18.35 -3.87
C LEU A 37 -34.22 17.72 -4.65
N LEU A 38 -34.59 16.47 -4.36
CA LEU A 38 -35.75 15.83 -5.00
C LEU A 38 -37.10 16.50 -4.64
N ARG A 39 -37.17 17.22 -3.53
CA ARG A 39 -38.38 17.93 -3.10
C ARG A 39 -38.57 19.27 -3.82
N VAL A 40 -37.50 19.87 -4.32
CA VAL A 40 -37.54 21.18 -4.98
C VAL A 40 -37.54 20.96 -6.49
N GLU A 41 -38.66 21.25 -7.16
CA GLU A 41 -38.83 20.95 -8.59
C GLU A 41 -37.84 21.68 -9.52
N GLU A 42 -37.22 22.77 -9.07
CA GLU A 42 -36.31 23.58 -9.87
C GLU A 42 -34.84 23.11 -9.87
N ILE A 43 -34.41 22.24 -8.95
CA ILE A 43 -32.99 21.88 -8.78
C ILE A 43 -32.80 20.37 -8.69
N ASN A 44 -32.11 19.81 -9.69
CA ASN A 44 -31.76 18.39 -9.71
C ASN A 44 -30.41 18.12 -9.00
N PRO A 45 -30.23 16.94 -8.39
CA PRO A 45 -28.96 16.55 -7.78
C PRO A 45 -27.80 16.49 -8.79
N GLU A 46 -28.08 16.12 -10.04
CA GLU A 46 -27.11 16.11 -11.13
C GLU A 46 -26.56 17.51 -11.42
N TYR A 47 -27.46 18.50 -11.47
CA TYR A 47 -27.10 19.90 -11.67
C TYR A 47 -26.17 20.42 -10.57
N LEU A 48 -26.41 20.00 -9.32
CA LEU A 48 -25.55 20.37 -8.20
C LEU A 48 -24.18 19.68 -8.29
N MET A 49 -24.13 18.42 -8.71
CA MET A 49 -22.86 17.72 -8.91
C MET A 49 -22.00 18.40 -9.99
N GLU A 50 -22.59 18.74 -11.14
CA GLU A 50 -21.86 19.39 -12.25
C GLU A 50 -21.23 20.72 -11.84
N ARG A 51 -21.89 21.47 -10.96
CA ARG A 51 -21.43 22.77 -10.46
C ARG A 51 -20.69 22.69 -9.12
N SER A 52 -20.43 21.49 -8.63
CA SER A 52 -19.69 21.31 -7.39
C SER A 52 -18.22 21.74 -7.56
N PHE A 53 -17.62 22.22 -6.47
CA PHE A 53 -16.20 22.59 -6.47
C PHE A 53 -15.29 21.39 -6.77
N CYS A 54 -15.69 20.18 -6.37
CA CYS A 54 -15.00 18.93 -6.70
C CYS A 54 -14.94 18.73 -8.22
N GLN A 55 -16.08 18.90 -8.91
CA GLN A 55 -16.14 18.76 -10.35
C GLN A 55 -15.31 19.83 -11.07
N PHE A 56 -15.32 21.07 -10.56
CA PHE A 56 -14.47 22.13 -11.07
C PHE A 56 -12.97 21.78 -10.98
N GLN A 57 -12.53 21.26 -9.83
CA GLN A 57 -11.13 20.84 -9.64
C GLN A 57 -10.73 19.72 -10.58
N ASN A 58 -11.59 18.72 -10.77
CA ASN A 58 -11.35 17.62 -11.70
C ASN A 58 -11.23 18.12 -13.14
N TYR A 59 -12.13 19.00 -13.59
CA TYR A 59 -12.03 19.58 -14.94
C TYR A 59 -10.79 20.46 -15.12
N ALA A 60 -10.39 21.18 -14.07
CA ALA A 60 -9.21 22.03 -14.11
C ALA A 60 -7.90 21.22 -14.16
N SER A 61 -7.87 19.99 -13.61
CA SER A 61 -6.70 19.11 -13.65
C SER A 61 -6.58 18.28 -14.94
N LEU A 62 -7.67 18.13 -15.73
CA LEU A 62 -7.62 17.36 -16.98
C LEU A 62 -6.53 17.81 -17.96
N PRO A 63 -6.33 19.12 -18.25
CA PRO A 63 -5.31 19.54 -19.20
C PRO A 63 -3.87 19.27 -18.72
N GLU A 64 -3.66 19.21 -17.40
CA GLU A 64 -2.37 18.85 -16.81
C GLU A 64 -2.13 17.35 -16.96
N LEU A 65 -3.14 16.53 -16.63
CA LEU A 65 -3.09 15.09 -16.81
C LEU A 65 -2.90 14.67 -18.27
N ASP A 66 -3.57 15.36 -19.21
CA ASP A 66 -3.41 15.12 -20.65
C ASP A 66 -1.98 15.42 -21.11
N LYS A 67 -1.33 16.45 -20.56
CA LYS A 67 0.07 16.75 -20.87
C LYS A 67 1.00 15.67 -20.33
N GLU A 68 0.84 15.28 -19.06
CA GLU A 68 1.63 14.21 -18.45
C GLU A 68 1.50 12.89 -19.22
N LEU A 69 0.27 12.55 -19.66
CA LEU A 69 0.02 11.37 -20.47
C LEU A 69 0.76 11.44 -21.81
N ASN A 70 0.69 12.58 -22.50
CA ASN A 70 1.40 12.77 -23.76
C ASN A 70 2.92 12.68 -23.60
N GLU A 71 3.48 13.31 -22.57
CA GLU A 71 4.92 13.21 -22.26
C GLU A 71 5.35 11.77 -21.97
N LEU A 72 4.56 11.04 -21.19
CA LEU A 72 4.84 9.64 -20.87
C LEU A 72 4.72 8.73 -22.10
N GLN A 73 3.74 9.02 -22.96
CA GLN A 73 3.55 8.28 -24.21
C GLN A 73 4.65 8.57 -25.24
N GLU A 74 5.14 9.80 -25.31
CA GLU A 74 6.33 10.14 -26.09
C GLU A 74 7.58 9.41 -25.56
N ALA A 75 7.78 9.41 -24.25
CA ALA A 75 8.88 8.68 -23.61
C ALA A 75 8.81 7.16 -23.89
N TYR A 76 7.61 6.57 -23.79
CA TYR A 76 7.39 5.17 -24.13
C TYR A 76 7.71 4.89 -25.61
N ASN A 77 7.16 5.68 -26.54
CA ASN A 77 7.40 5.52 -27.98
C ASN A 77 8.88 5.75 -28.38
N SER A 78 9.60 6.60 -27.65
CA SER A 78 11.02 6.86 -27.88
C SER A 78 11.90 5.67 -27.48
N THR A 79 11.43 4.85 -26.55
CA THR A 79 12.16 3.70 -26.03
C THR A 79 11.93 2.50 -26.95
N LYS A 80 12.80 2.32 -27.94
CA LYS A 80 12.75 1.14 -28.82
C LYS A 80 13.62 0.01 -28.25
N LEU A 81 13.00 -1.13 -27.95
CA LEU A 81 13.69 -2.37 -27.62
C LEU A 81 13.83 -3.24 -28.88
N GLU A 82 14.95 -3.96 -29.00
CA GLU A 82 15.26 -4.77 -30.18
C GLU A 82 14.30 -5.97 -30.33
N ASP A 83 13.95 -6.65 -29.23
CA ASP A 83 13.08 -7.83 -29.21
C ASP A 83 11.99 -7.73 -28.12
N GLU A 84 11.02 -6.85 -28.30
CA GLU A 84 9.97 -6.58 -27.29
C GLU A 84 9.17 -7.83 -26.92
N GLU A 85 8.77 -8.66 -27.89
CA GLU A 85 7.96 -9.87 -27.65
C GLU A 85 8.69 -10.93 -26.80
N SER A 86 9.99 -11.11 -27.04
CA SER A 86 10.81 -12.06 -26.26
C SER A 86 11.08 -11.54 -24.85
N ILE A 87 11.32 -10.23 -24.70
CA ILE A 87 11.54 -9.60 -23.40
C ILE A 87 10.26 -9.58 -22.57
N GLU A 88 9.12 -9.30 -23.20
CA GLU A 88 7.80 -9.31 -22.56
C GLU A 88 7.50 -10.70 -22.00
N SER A 89 7.62 -11.75 -22.83
CA SER A 89 7.38 -13.13 -22.38
C SER A 89 8.33 -13.54 -21.25
N TYR A 90 9.62 -13.17 -21.32
CA TYR A 90 10.57 -13.43 -20.23
C TYR A 90 10.16 -12.71 -18.93
N GLN A 91 9.76 -11.44 -19.02
CA GLN A 91 9.36 -10.67 -17.85
C GLN A 91 8.05 -11.19 -17.23
N GLN A 92 7.08 -11.59 -18.05
CA GLN A 92 5.85 -12.24 -17.60
C GLN A 92 6.17 -13.54 -16.83
N ILE A 93 7.10 -14.36 -17.34
CA ILE A 93 7.55 -15.57 -16.65
C ILE A 93 8.21 -15.21 -15.31
N ARG A 94 9.05 -14.17 -15.25
CA ARG A 94 9.68 -13.73 -14.00
C ARG A 94 8.67 -13.25 -12.96
N MET A 95 7.66 -12.48 -13.38
CA MET A 95 6.58 -12.02 -12.50
C MET A 95 5.77 -13.20 -11.97
N CYS A 96 5.36 -14.11 -12.84
CA CYS A 96 4.65 -15.33 -12.45
C CYS A 96 5.48 -16.19 -11.48
N LEU A 97 6.78 -16.33 -11.72
CA LEU A 97 7.68 -17.04 -10.82
C LEU A 97 7.71 -16.38 -9.43
N HIS A 98 7.83 -15.05 -9.38
CA HIS A 98 7.80 -14.31 -8.12
C HIS A 98 6.48 -14.54 -7.35
N ASP A 99 5.35 -14.44 -8.04
CA ASP A 99 4.03 -14.65 -7.43
C ASP A 99 3.88 -16.09 -6.91
N VAL A 100 4.32 -17.08 -7.69
CA VAL A 100 4.32 -18.50 -7.27
C VAL A 100 5.20 -18.72 -6.06
N LEU A 101 6.40 -18.12 -6.01
CA LEU A 101 7.29 -18.20 -4.85
C LEU A 101 6.65 -17.55 -3.62
N GLU A 102 6.02 -16.39 -3.77
CA GLU A 102 5.34 -15.72 -2.66
C GLU A 102 4.19 -16.57 -2.11
N HIS A 103 3.39 -17.15 -3.00
CA HIS A 103 2.33 -18.10 -2.64
C HIS A 103 2.89 -19.34 -1.93
N GLN A 104 3.99 -19.90 -2.42
CA GLN A 104 4.69 -21.01 -1.78
C GLN A 104 5.15 -20.61 -0.37
N TRP A 105 5.81 -19.47 -0.20
CA TRP A 105 6.25 -18.98 1.10
C TRP A 105 5.09 -18.69 2.04
N LYS A 106 3.96 -18.17 1.54
CA LYS A 106 2.74 -17.97 2.33
C LYS A 106 2.17 -19.29 2.83
N TYR A 107 2.25 -20.35 2.02
CA TYR A 107 1.82 -21.69 2.42
C TYR A 107 2.79 -22.33 3.42
N VAL A 108 4.10 -22.30 3.16
CA VAL A 108 5.13 -22.85 4.06
C VAL A 108 5.15 -22.16 5.41
N ARG A 109 4.93 -20.83 5.45
CA ARG A 109 4.88 -20.04 6.71
C ARG A 109 3.63 -20.29 7.55
N ARG A 110 2.66 -21.09 7.08
CA ARG A 110 1.50 -21.42 7.91
C ARG A 110 1.95 -22.16 9.18
N PRO A 111 1.40 -21.82 10.36
CA PRO A 111 1.80 -22.42 11.62
C PRO A 111 1.71 -23.96 11.65
N GLU A 112 0.78 -24.55 10.90
CA GLU A 112 0.60 -25.99 10.78
C GLU A 112 1.87 -26.71 10.27
N TYR A 113 2.62 -26.07 9.37
CA TYR A 113 3.78 -26.67 8.72
C TYR A 113 5.10 -26.23 9.35
N ILE A 114 5.25 -24.95 9.73
CA ILE A 114 6.54 -24.41 10.17
C ILE A 114 6.83 -24.66 11.66
N VAL A 115 5.80 -24.68 12.51
CA VAL A 115 5.96 -24.78 13.98
C VAL A 115 6.75 -26.03 14.43
N PRO A 116 6.54 -27.24 13.87
CA PRO A 116 7.32 -28.42 14.26
C PRO A 116 8.82 -28.29 13.98
N PHE A 117 9.20 -27.48 13.00
CA PHE A 117 10.58 -27.31 12.57
C PHE A 117 11.32 -26.19 13.30
N LEU A 118 10.61 -25.28 13.97
CA LEU A 118 11.17 -24.16 14.75
C LEU A 118 11.66 -24.62 16.13
N GLN A 119 12.57 -25.59 16.14
CA GLN A 119 13.25 -26.03 17.34
C GLN A 119 14.40 -25.08 17.69
N PRO A 120 14.70 -24.86 18.99
CA PRO A 120 15.86 -24.09 19.41
C PRO A 120 17.15 -24.62 18.79
N GLY A 121 18.00 -23.73 18.28
CA GLY A 121 19.26 -24.07 17.62
C GLY A 121 19.18 -24.25 16.09
N ARG A 122 18.00 -24.16 15.49
CA ARG A 122 17.85 -24.22 14.03
C ARG A 122 18.18 -22.88 13.35
N LEU A 123 18.88 -22.96 12.22
CA LEU A 123 19.14 -21.82 11.35
C LEU A 123 17.88 -21.44 10.55
N ILE A 124 17.55 -20.15 10.56
CA ILE A 124 16.47 -19.54 9.81
C ILE A 124 16.98 -18.30 9.07
N LYS A 125 16.41 -18.00 7.90
CA LYS A 125 16.63 -16.71 7.23
C LYS A 125 15.46 -15.79 7.60
N VAL A 126 15.75 -14.59 8.08
CA VAL A 126 14.73 -13.61 8.47
C VAL A 126 14.76 -12.46 7.49
N GLU A 127 13.71 -12.38 6.68
CA GLU A 127 13.53 -11.36 5.67
C GLU A 127 12.19 -10.66 5.90
N THR A 128 12.22 -9.35 6.03
CA THR A 128 11.04 -8.49 6.15
C THR A 128 10.86 -7.75 4.83
N GLU A 129 9.64 -7.26 4.56
CA GLU A 129 9.32 -6.50 3.34
C GLU A 129 10.27 -5.32 3.06
N ARG A 130 10.91 -4.79 4.11
CA ARG A 130 11.80 -3.62 4.03
C ARG A 130 13.28 -3.96 4.10
N GLU A 131 13.65 -5.04 4.79
CA GLU A 131 15.05 -5.37 5.09
C GLU A 131 15.27 -6.88 5.19
N ASP A 132 16.39 -7.34 4.63
CA ASP A 132 16.90 -8.70 4.83
C ASP A 132 17.87 -8.71 6.02
N TYR A 133 17.44 -9.33 7.13
CA TYR A 133 18.26 -9.49 8.33
C TYR A 133 19.25 -10.65 8.21
N GLY A 134 19.22 -11.40 7.10
CA GLY A 134 20.14 -12.50 6.83
C GLY A 134 19.79 -13.75 7.65
N TRP A 135 20.84 -14.47 8.07
CA TRP A 135 20.70 -15.74 8.79
C TRP A 135 20.75 -15.53 10.30
N GLY A 136 19.83 -16.21 11.00
CA GLY A 136 19.76 -16.25 12.45
C GLY A 136 19.46 -17.63 12.98
N VAL A 137 19.59 -17.79 14.30
CA VAL A 137 19.29 -19.04 15.02
C VAL A 137 18.05 -18.84 15.88
N VAL A 138 17.13 -19.82 15.85
CA VAL A 138 15.95 -19.82 16.72
C VAL A 138 16.37 -20.07 18.17
N ILE A 139 15.97 -19.18 19.08
CA ILE A 139 16.15 -19.35 20.52
C ILE A 139 14.89 -19.93 21.15
N ASN A 140 13.73 -19.31 20.88
CA ASN A 140 12.48 -19.68 21.50
C ASN A 140 11.26 -19.35 20.61
N LEU A 141 10.18 -20.11 20.77
CA LEU A 141 8.91 -19.90 20.08
C LEU A 141 7.81 -19.72 21.13
N LYS A 142 7.17 -18.56 21.16
CA LYS A 142 6.06 -18.23 22.07
C LYS A 142 4.76 -18.08 21.29
N LYS A 143 3.77 -18.93 21.58
CA LYS A 143 2.41 -18.74 21.07
C LYS A 143 1.70 -17.70 21.93
N ARG A 144 1.22 -16.61 21.32
CA ARG A 144 0.39 -15.59 21.98
C ARG A 144 -1.00 -15.57 21.37
N HIS A 145 -1.97 -15.27 22.21
CA HIS A 145 -3.34 -15.03 21.80
C HIS A 145 -3.61 -13.54 21.93
N ARG A 146 -4.10 -12.89 20.87
CA ARG A 146 -4.51 -11.49 20.96
C ARG A 146 -5.83 -11.43 21.71
N THR A 147 -5.86 -10.77 22.86
CA THR A 147 -7.07 -10.52 23.65
C THR A 147 -7.43 -9.05 23.55
N ASP A 148 -7.80 -8.61 22.35
CA ASP A 148 -8.33 -7.26 22.15
C ASP A 148 -9.77 -7.35 21.62
N ARG A 149 -10.67 -6.52 22.15
CA ARG A 149 -12.13 -6.65 21.97
C ARG A 149 -12.63 -6.34 20.55
N SER A 150 -11.77 -5.84 19.68
CA SER A 150 -12.10 -5.23 18.38
C SER A 150 -11.68 -6.04 17.15
N SER A 151 -10.97 -7.16 17.30
CA SER A 151 -10.54 -7.99 16.17
C SER A 151 -10.69 -9.48 16.49
N ALA A 152 -10.90 -10.30 15.46
CA ALA A 152 -11.00 -11.75 15.60
C ALA A 152 -9.81 -12.31 16.42
N PRO A 153 -10.02 -13.37 17.22
CA PRO A 153 -8.97 -13.98 18.00
C PRO A 153 -7.93 -14.66 17.09
N GLU A 154 -6.98 -13.90 16.59
CA GLU A 154 -5.84 -14.44 15.85
C GLU A 154 -4.75 -14.87 16.83
N THR A 155 -4.42 -16.16 16.81
CA THR A 155 -3.23 -16.68 17.47
C THR A 155 -2.01 -16.34 16.63
N PHE A 156 -1.05 -15.63 17.21
CA PHE A 156 0.22 -15.31 16.56
C PHE A 156 1.39 -15.98 17.28
N TYR A 157 2.45 -16.27 16.53
CA TYR A 157 3.67 -16.87 17.05
C TYR A 157 4.76 -15.81 17.08
N LEU A 158 5.41 -15.66 18.22
CA LEU A 158 6.61 -14.84 18.37
C LEU A 158 7.83 -15.75 18.34
N ILE A 159 8.76 -15.45 17.45
CA ILE A 159 10.03 -16.17 17.31
C ILE A 159 11.11 -15.27 17.89
N ASP A 160 11.69 -15.68 19.01
CA ASP A 160 12.91 -15.07 19.53
C ASP A 160 14.08 -15.67 18.75
N CYS A 161 14.78 -14.85 17.96
CA CYS A 161 15.90 -15.28 17.13
C CYS A 161 17.15 -14.43 17.37
N LEU A 162 18.32 -15.07 17.30
CA LEU A 162 19.62 -14.41 17.35
C LEU A 162 20.09 -14.21 15.92
N LEU A 163 20.25 -12.96 15.50
CA LEU A 163 20.76 -12.60 14.18
C LEU A 163 22.28 -12.56 14.22
N ALA A 164 22.93 -13.14 13.21
CA ALA A 164 24.37 -12.92 13.04
C ALA A 164 24.57 -11.47 12.60
N ASP A 165 25.09 -10.64 13.50
CA ASP A 165 25.40 -9.25 13.20
C ASP A 165 26.43 -9.19 12.05
N ARG A 166 26.22 -8.27 11.12
CA ARG A 166 27.02 -8.14 9.90
C ARG A 166 28.15 -7.13 10.08
#